data_AF-A0AAX3PPT3-F1
#
_entry.id   AF-A0AAX3PPT3-F1
#
_cell.length_a   1.000
_cell.length_b   1.000
_cell.length_c   1.000
_cell.angle_alpha   90.00
_cell.angle_beta   90.00
_cell.angle_gamma   90.00
#
_symmetry.space_group_name_H-M   'P 1'
#
loop_
_entity.id
_entity.type
_entity.pdbx_description
1 polymer ?
#
loop_
_entity_poly.entity_id
_entity_poly.type
_entity_poly.pdbx_seq_one_letter_code
_entity_poly.pdbx_strand_id
1 'polypeptide(L)'
;MDKKAVKILLKTIKSSQDQNLERWFYWDTYMQFITEDEFEYAKSHSVMFEQEKISHNEICRRIKTAVNQIEKQSVVDAFIYSLSTRRLEYRSFLSSYCIGKSLIEHDFVSSPEPNSNICAVCGLYTYEFERLIEFNTLNFFKYKHGSCTDNLISVLFDLEQFLKFPVVEPSDEDYNILNELKTIIETAQPNDRIVQLKKSISKALKSNDDERLGLLEIFGVIGILHDDKHFGYADKYVTYPERVHRPIRNDDVNYPTRWWQGQFGVDREKWDYWFNNK
;
A
#
# COMPACT_ATOMS: atom_id res chain seq x y z
N MET A 1 10.56 -6.20 -14.33
CA MET A 1 10.49 -7.40 -13.47
C MET A 1 10.34 -8.64 -14.32
N ASP A 2 10.97 -9.74 -13.91
CA ASP A 2 10.94 -11.01 -14.65
C ASP A 2 9.57 -11.68 -14.55
N LYS A 3 8.97 -11.99 -15.71
CA LYS A 3 7.60 -12.53 -15.77
C LYS A 3 7.50 -13.95 -15.23
N LYS A 4 8.57 -14.74 -15.34
CA LYS A 4 8.59 -16.13 -14.85
C LYS A 4 8.64 -16.13 -13.32
N ALA A 5 9.48 -15.29 -12.71
CA ALA A 5 9.59 -15.13 -11.27
C ALA A 5 8.26 -14.67 -10.65
N VAL A 6 7.60 -13.66 -11.24
CA VAL A 6 6.26 -13.22 -10.79
C VAL A 6 5.22 -14.34 -10.91
N LYS A 7 5.26 -15.12 -12.00
CA LYS A 7 4.36 -16.27 -12.17
C LYS A 7 4.58 -17.35 -11.10
N ILE A 8 5.83 -17.60 -10.70
CA ILE A 8 6.17 -18.54 -9.62
C ILE A 8 5.49 -18.07 -8.32
N LEU A 9 5.76 -16.84 -7.87
CA LEU A 9 5.15 -16.27 -6.67
C LEU A 9 3.62 -16.39 -6.68
N LEU A 10 2.98 -15.90 -7.75
CA LEU A 10 1.51 -15.89 -7.85
C LEU A 10 0.94 -17.31 -7.82
N LYS A 11 1.57 -18.26 -8.52
CA LYS A 11 1.13 -19.66 -8.55
C LYS A 11 1.29 -20.32 -7.20
N THR A 12 2.45 -20.18 -6.54
CA THR A 12 2.74 -20.80 -5.24
C THR A 12 1.73 -20.37 -4.19
N ILE A 13 1.51 -19.06 -4.04
CA ILE A 13 0.56 -18.52 -3.08
C ILE A 13 -0.87 -18.94 -3.43
N LYS A 14 -1.24 -18.92 -4.72
CA LYS A 14 -2.58 -19.36 -5.15
C LYS A 14 -2.83 -20.85 -4.88
N SER A 15 -1.86 -21.70 -5.17
CA SER A 15 -1.94 -23.13 -4.86
C SER A 15 -2.10 -23.37 -3.36
N SER A 16 -1.38 -22.63 -2.53
CA SER A 16 -1.58 -22.69 -1.08
C SER A 16 -2.97 -22.25 -0.65
N GLN A 17 -3.50 -21.17 -1.25
CA GLN A 17 -4.84 -20.65 -0.98
C GLN A 17 -5.93 -21.66 -1.36
N ASP A 18 -5.77 -22.35 -2.48
CA ASP A 18 -6.72 -23.35 -2.95
C ASP A 18 -6.77 -24.60 -2.06
N GLN A 19 -5.70 -24.89 -1.32
CA GLN A 19 -5.63 -26.02 -0.39
C GLN A 19 -6.12 -25.68 1.03
N ASN A 20 -5.83 -24.46 1.53
CA ASN A 20 -6.21 -24.09 2.90
C ASN A 20 -6.47 -22.58 3.06
N LEU A 21 -7.74 -22.17 3.10
CA LEU A 21 -8.13 -20.77 3.23
C LEU A 21 -7.74 -20.10 4.56
N GLU A 22 -7.48 -20.86 5.63
CA GLU A 22 -7.12 -20.29 6.94
C GLU A 22 -5.62 -20.09 7.11
N ARG A 23 -4.80 -20.92 6.43
CA ARG A 23 -3.36 -21.01 6.68
C ARG A 23 -2.49 -20.72 5.47
N TRP A 24 -3.07 -20.41 4.31
CA TRP A 24 -2.31 -20.27 3.06
C TRP A 24 -1.20 -19.22 3.06
N PHE A 25 -1.29 -18.22 3.91
CA PHE A 25 -0.32 -17.14 3.99
C PHE A 25 0.85 -17.44 4.94
N TYR A 26 0.82 -18.57 5.68
CA TYR A 26 1.96 -18.96 6.51
C TYR A 26 3.10 -19.54 5.66
N TRP A 27 4.33 -19.14 5.98
CA TRP A 27 5.57 -19.60 5.33
C TRP A 27 5.60 -21.11 5.09
N ASP A 28 5.52 -21.91 6.16
CA ASP A 28 5.60 -23.37 6.08
C ASP A 28 4.46 -24.00 5.26
N THR A 29 3.36 -23.28 5.05
CA THR A 29 2.22 -23.76 4.28
C THR A 29 2.46 -23.54 2.79
N TYR A 30 2.74 -22.31 2.35
CA TYR A 30 2.89 -22.06 0.92
C TYR A 30 4.21 -22.60 0.36
N MET A 31 5.25 -22.74 1.19
CA MET A 31 6.54 -23.29 0.77
C MET A 31 6.45 -24.76 0.33
N GLN A 32 5.37 -25.47 0.65
CA GLN A 32 5.10 -26.82 0.14
C GLN A 32 4.74 -26.85 -1.36
N PHE A 33 4.41 -25.70 -1.95
CA PHE A 33 3.95 -25.57 -3.34
C PHE A 33 4.97 -24.91 -4.27
N ILE A 34 6.25 -24.91 -3.88
CA ILE A 34 7.36 -24.37 -4.67
C ILE A 34 8.57 -25.29 -4.53
N THR A 35 9.30 -25.50 -5.62
CA THR A 35 10.58 -26.22 -5.54
C THR A 35 11.71 -25.28 -5.12
N GLU A 36 12.81 -25.85 -4.61
CA GLU A 36 14.01 -25.07 -4.28
C GLU A 36 14.52 -24.27 -5.50
N ASP A 37 14.60 -24.88 -6.68
CA ASP A 37 14.99 -24.22 -7.92
C ASP A 37 14.06 -23.05 -8.30
N GLU A 38 12.74 -23.21 -8.13
CA GLU A 38 11.77 -22.15 -8.41
C GLU A 38 11.92 -21.00 -7.41
N PHE A 39 12.16 -21.31 -6.14
CA PHE A 39 12.35 -20.32 -5.09
C PHE A 39 13.65 -19.52 -5.29
N GLU A 40 14.77 -20.19 -5.55
CA GLU A 40 16.05 -19.53 -5.87
C GLU A 40 15.96 -18.71 -7.17
N TYR A 41 15.24 -19.20 -8.17
CA TYR A 41 14.98 -18.43 -9.38
C TYR A 41 14.17 -17.16 -9.08
N ALA A 42 13.11 -17.24 -8.28
CA ALA A 42 12.30 -16.07 -7.92
C ALA A 42 13.06 -15.08 -7.03
N LYS A 43 13.93 -15.57 -6.13
CA LYS A 43 14.84 -14.75 -5.31
C LYS A 43 15.87 -14.00 -6.14
N SER A 44 16.52 -14.67 -7.09
CA SER A 44 17.52 -14.04 -7.96
C SER A 44 16.95 -12.90 -8.81
N HIS A 45 15.63 -12.86 -9.01
CA HIS A 45 14.92 -11.79 -9.70
C HIS A 45 14.20 -10.80 -8.77
N SER A 46 14.50 -10.81 -7.46
CA SER A 46 13.89 -9.92 -6.45
C SER A 46 12.35 -9.98 -6.43
N VAL A 47 11.79 -11.16 -6.60
CA VAL A 47 10.33 -11.39 -6.53
C VAL A 47 9.95 -12.18 -5.27
N MET A 48 10.78 -13.10 -4.83
CA MET A 48 10.60 -13.81 -3.57
C MET A 48 11.78 -13.54 -2.63
N PHE A 49 11.55 -13.70 -1.34
CA PHE A 49 12.46 -13.31 -0.28
C PHE A 49 12.50 -14.37 0.81
N GLU A 50 13.68 -14.50 1.43
CA GLU A 50 13.82 -15.21 2.69
C GLU A 50 13.10 -14.48 3.81
N GLN A 51 12.73 -15.23 4.85
CA GLN A 51 12.26 -14.58 6.07
C GLN A 51 13.41 -13.88 6.79
N GLU A 52 13.10 -12.78 7.46
CA GLU A 52 14.09 -11.98 8.16
C GLU A 52 13.67 -11.72 9.61
N LYS A 53 14.63 -11.75 10.53
CA LYS A 53 14.40 -11.31 11.92
C LYS A 53 14.69 -9.82 12.02
N ILE A 54 13.65 -9.01 12.16
CA ILE A 54 13.76 -7.55 12.25
C ILE A 54 13.01 -7.08 13.49
N SER A 55 13.63 -6.26 14.33
CA SER A 55 12.94 -5.67 15.48
C SER A 55 12.07 -4.48 15.08
N HIS A 56 11.11 -4.11 15.94
CA HIS A 56 10.30 -2.90 15.78
C HIS A 56 11.12 -1.65 15.43
N ASN A 57 12.17 -1.37 16.22
CA ASN A 57 12.98 -0.18 16.05
C ASN A 57 13.80 -0.24 14.75
N GLU A 58 14.27 -1.43 14.40
CA GLU A 58 15.01 -1.65 13.16
C GLU A 58 14.13 -1.42 11.92
N ILE A 59 12.84 -1.80 11.96
CA ILE A 59 11.87 -1.48 10.92
C ILE A 59 11.77 0.04 10.73
N CYS A 60 11.58 0.79 11.82
CA CYS A 60 11.47 2.26 11.76
C CYS A 60 12.73 2.90 11.17
N ARG A 61 13.91 2.47 11.64
CA ARG A 61 15.22 2.98 11.19
C ARG A 61 15.47 2.70 9.70
N ARG A 62 15.15 1.48 9.24
CA ARG A 62 15.29 1.10 7.82
C ARG A 62 14.33 1.87 6.92
N ILE A 63 13.09 2.11 7.35
CA ILE A 63 12.13 2.97 6.65
C ILE A 63 12.71 4.38 6.47
N LYS A 64 13.24 5.00 7.54
CA LYS A 64 13.85 6.33 7.43
C LYS A 64 15.06 6.35 6.52
N THR A 65 15.88 5.31 6.58
CA THR A 65 17.06 5.17 5.71
C THR A 65 16.66 5.05 4.23
N ALA A 66 15.66 4.22 3.92
CA ALA A 66 15.20 4.00 2.56
C ALA A 66 14.49 5.25 2.00
N VAL A 67 13.57 5.86 2.76
CA VAL A 67 12.79 7.02 2.28
C VAL A 67 13.66 8.25 2.00
N ASN A 68 14.79 8.40 2.70
CA ASN A 68 15.73 9.49 2.47
C ASN A 68 16.52 9.34 1.15
N GLN A 69 16.51 8.16 0.54
CA GLN A 69 17.14 7.90 -0.76
C GLN A 69 16.15 8.00 -1.93
N ILE A 70 14.88 8.29 -1.65
CA ILE A 70 13.81 8.29 -2.66
C ILE A 70 13.39 9.73 -2.95
N GLU A 71 13.44 10.10 -4.23
CA GLU A 71 12.89 11.36 -4.70
C GLU A 71 11.36 11.27 -4.82
N LYS A 72 10.67 12.33 -4.39
CA LYS A 72 9.20 12.42 -4.47
C LYS A 72 8.71 12.18 -5.90
N GLN A 73 9.39 12.78 -6.88
CA GLN A 73 8.93 12.69 -8.27
C GLN A 73 8.99 11.25 -8.79
N SER A 74 10.01 10.46 -8.43
CA SER A 74 10.14 9.09 -8.89
C SER A 74 8.98 8.18 -8.43
N VAL A 75 8.48 8.36 -7.20
CA VAL A 75 7.32 7.59 -6.71
C VAL A 75 6.00 8.08 -7.28
N VAL A 76 5.90 9.38 -7.60
CA VAL A 76 4.76 9.95 -8.32
C VAL A 76 4.71 9.39 -9.74
N ASP A 77 5.83 9.42 -10.46
CA ASP A 77 5.96 8.89 -11.81
C ASP A 77 5.63 7.40 -11.87
N ALA A 78 6.13 6.62 -10.91
CA ALA A 78 5.76 5.21 -10.74
C ALA A 78 4.25 5.01 -10.59
N PHE A 79 3.59 5.77 -9.71
CA PHE A 79 2.16 5.68 -9.51
C PHE A 79 1.38 6.00 -10.78
N ILE A 80 1.69 7.12 -11.43
CA ILE A 80 1.00 7.58 -12.65
C ILE A 80 1.23 6.56 -13.78
N TYR A 81 2.47 6.11 -14.01
CA TYR A 81 2.81 5.06 -14.98
C TYR A 81 1.97 3.77 -14.82
N SER A 82 1.56 3.44 -13.60
CA SER A 82 0.76 2.24 -13.33
C SER A 82 -0.69 2.32 -13.86
N LEU A 83 -1.18 3.52 -14.18
CA LEU A 83 -2.59 3.78 -14.49
C LEU A 83 -2.99 3.18 -15.84
N SER A 84 -2.26 3.47 -16.92
CA SER A 84 -2.53 2.89 -18.24
C SER A 84 -1.90 1.50 -18.41
N THR A 85 -0.70 1.29 -17.84
CA THR A 85 0.07 0.05 -18.05
C THR A 85 -0.45 -1.12 -17.22
N ARG A 86 -1.25 -0.84 -16.18
CA ARG A 86 -1.73 -1.80 -15.18
C ARG A 86 -0.58 -2.58 -14.51
N ARG A 87 0.59 -1.94 -14.39
CA ARG A 87 1.74 -2.46 -13.61
C ARG A 87 1.52 -2.13 -12.14
N LEU A 88 0.63 -2.92 -11.52
CA LEU A 88 0.10 -2.71 -10.17
C LEU A 88 1.19 -2.60 -9.10
N GLU A 89 2.33 -3.25 -9.32
CA GLU A 89 3.47 -3.23 -8.40
C GLU A 89 4.10 -1.85 -8.23
N TYR A 90 3.77 -0.86 -9.07
CA TYR A 90 4.24 0.51 -8.92
C TYR A 90 3.32 1.41 -8.07
N ARG A 91 2.11 0.95 -7.71
CA ARG A 91 1.09 1.79 -7.06
C ARG A 91 1.44 2.14 -5.60
N SER A 92 1.73 1.12 -4.80
CA SER A 92 1.83 1.25 -3.35
C SER A 92 3.05 2.05 -2.88
N PHE A 93 4.06 2.24 -3.75
CA PHE A 93 5.24 3.05 -3.44
C PHE A 93 4.90 4.49 -3.04
N LEU A 94 3.90 5.10 -3.68
CA LEU A 94 3.51 6.48 -3.39
C LEU A 94 2.95 6.63 -1.96
N SER A 95 2.06 5.73 -1.54
CA SER A 95 1.55 5.70 -0.17
C SER A 95 2.64 5.37 0.85
N SER A 96 3.49 4.38 0.56
CA SER A 96 4.59 3.96 1.43
C SER A 96 5.61 5.09 1.61
N TYR A 97 5.89 5.85 0.55
CA TYR A 97 6.72 7.06 0.61
C TYR A 97 6.10 8.13 1.51
N CYS A 98 4.82 8.44 1.34
CA CYS A 98 4.11 9.41 2.18
C CYS A 98 4.20 9.04 3.67
N ILE A 99 3.91 7.78 4.01
CA ILE A 99 3.98 7.27 5.39
C ILE A 99 5.43 7.30 5.92
N GLY A 100 6.39 6.81 5.15
CA GLY A 100 7.80 6.80 5.55
C GLY A 100 8.39 8.20 5.75
N LYS A 101 7.95 9.19 4.95
CA LYS A 101 8.37 10.58 5.09
C LYS A 101 7.87 11.18 6.40
N SER A 102 6.60 10.98 6.74
CA SER A 102 6.01 11.52 7.97
C SER A 102 6.40 10.74 9.24
N LEU A 103 6.76 9.46 9.12
CA LEU A 103 7.20 8.63 10.24
C LEU A 103 8.36 9.28 11.00
N ILE A 104 8.24 9.30 12.33
CA ILE A 104 9.32 9.65 13.26
C ILE A 104 9.85 8.36 13.86
N GLU A 105 11.17 8.22 13.97
CA GLU A 105 11.76 7.09 14.68
C GLU A 105 11.30 7.10 16.14
N HIS A 106 10.90 5.94 16.63
CA HIS A 106 10.39 5.78 17.98
C HIS A 106 10.70 4.38 18.49
N ASP A 107 10.84 4.26 19.80
CA ASP A 107 10.83 2.98 20.48
C ASP A 107 9.42 2.39 20.48
N PHE A 108 9.31 1.08 20.69
CA PHE A 108 8.01 0.46 20.90
C PHE A 108 7.34 1.06 22.15
N VAL A 109 6.14 1.61 21.97
CA VAL A 109 5.31 2.15 23.06
C VAL A 109 4.04 1.33 23.14
N SER A 110 3.86 0.51 24.18
CA SER A 110 2.61 -0.24 24.37
C SER A 110 1.39 0.69 24.41
N SER A 111 0.34 0.32 23.69
CA SER A 111 -0.97 0.96 23.86
C SER A 111 -1.58 0.60 25.22
N PRO A 112 -2.60 1.36 25.70
CA PRO A 112 -3.35 0.95 26.88
C PRO A 112 -4.04 -0.41 26.68
N GLU A 113 -4.25 -1.13 27.79
CA GLU A 113 -5.04 -2.36 27.81
C GLU A 113 -6.44 -2.14 27.19
N PRO A 114 -6.97 -3.10 26.40
CA PRO A 114 -6.48 -4.47 26.18
C PRO A 114 -5.46 -4.62 25.04
N ASN A 115 -4.95 -3.51 24.48
CA ASN A 115 -4.14 -3.50 23.26
C ASN A 115 -2.64 -3.32 23.53
N SER A 116 -2.14 -3.74 24.70
CA SER A 116 -0.76 -3.50 25.13
C SER A 116 0.31 -4.17 24.25
N ASN A 117 -0.10 -5.13 23.44
CA ASN A 117 0.71 -5.75 22.39
C ASN A 117 0.77 -4.97 21.08
N ILE A 118 0.15 -3.78 20.99
CA ILE A 118 0.17 -2.90 19.81
C ILE A 118 0.95 -1.63 20.13
N CYS A 119 1.86 -1.24 19.24
CA CYS A 119 2.55 0.04 19.35
C CYS A 119 1.57 1.21 19.21
N ALA A 120 1.45 2.05 20.24
CA ALA A 120 0.60 3.23 20.28
C ALA A 120 0.98 4.29 19.23
N VAL A 121 2.19 4.23 18.69
CA VAL A 121 2.63 5.14 17.64
C VAL A 121 2.28 4.56 16.28
N CYS A 122 2.87 3.42 15.90
CA CYS A 122 2.80 2.93 14.52
C CYS A 122 1.74 1.86 14.24
N GLY A 123 1.16 1.25 15.27
CA GLY A 123 0.16 0.20 15.14
C GLY A 123 0.72 -1.20 14.87
N LEU A 124 2.04 -1.39 14.87
CA LEU A 124 2.63 -2.73 14.78
C LEU A 124 2.31 -3.55 16.04
N TYR A 125 1.87 -4.78 15.83
CA TYR A 125 1.66 -5.77 16.87
C TYR A 125 2.97 -6.48 17.20
N THR A 126 3.19 -6.84 18.47
CA THR A 126 4.41 -7.54 18.90
C THR A 126 4.64 -8.84 18.14
N TYR A 127 3.58 -9.61 17.87
CA TYR A 127 3.69 -10.87 17.15
C TYR A 127 4.22 -10.71 15.71
N GLU A 128 4.09 -9.53 15.10
CA GLU A 128 4.53 -9.27 13.73
C GLU A 128 6.06 -9.18 13.61
N PHE A 129 6.75 -8.78 14.68
CA PHE A 129 8.22 -8.62 14.68
C PHE A 129 8.94 -9.49 15.72
N GLU A 130 8.22 -10.23 16.55
CA GLU A 130 8.80 -11.27 17.42
C GLU A 130 9.18 -12.54 16.65
N ARG A 131 8.50 -12.79 15.52
CA ARG A 131 8.76 -13.92 14.61
C ARG A 131 9.57 -13.46 13.41
N LEU A 132 10.00 -14.43 12.60
CA LEU A 132 10.58 -14.12 11.31
C LEU A 132 9.50 -13.50 10.41
N ILE A 133 9.81 -12.32 9.88
CA ILE A 133 8.96 -11.58 8.95
C ILE A 133 9.09 -12.22 7.58
N GLU A 134 7.97 -12.53 6.94
CA GLU A 134 7.94 -12.96 5.54
C GLU A 134 7.38 -11.86 4.65
N PHE A 135 7.96 -11.69 3.46
CA PHE A 135 7.61 -10.62 2.53
C PHE A 135 6.86 -11.12 1.29
N ASN A 136 6.71 -12.43 1.12
CA ASN A 136 6.21 -13.00 -0.12
C ASN A 136 4.71 -12.79 -0.26
N THR A 137 3.94 -12.86 0.84
CA THR A 137 2.51 -12.56 0.79
C THR A 137 2.26 -11.08 0.51
N LEU A 138 3.08 -10.18 1.08
CA LEU A 138 3.04 -8.75 0.80
C LEU A 138 3.27 -8.48 -0.69
N ASN A 139 4.32 -9.10 -1.25
CA ASN A 139 4.63 -8.95 -2.67
C ASN A 139 3.56 -9.59 -3.57
N PHE A 140 2.92 -10.68 -3.13
CA PHE A 140 1.79 -11.28 -3.83
C PHE A 140 0.62 -10.30 -3.95
N PHE A 141 0.20 -9.66 -2.86
CA PHE A 141 -0.88 -8.67 -2.89
C PHE A 141 -0.53 -7.45 -3.73
N LYS A 142 0.72 -7.00 -3.66
CA LYS A 142 1.26 -5.93 -4.50
C LYS A 142 1.13 -6.23 -5.99
N TYR A 143 1.58 -7.41 -6.46
CA TYR A 143 1.44 -7.80 -7.87
C TYR A 143 -0.01 -8.08 -8.30
N LYS A 144 -0.84 -8.59 -7.38
CA LYS A 144 -2.21 -9.02 -7.71
C LYS A 144 -3.23 -7.88 -7.69
N HIS A 145 -3.07 -6.93 -6.78
CA HIS A 145 -4.06 -5.89 -6.51
C HIS A 145 -3.48 -4.46 -6.50
N GLY A 146 -2.16 -4.30 -6.37
CA GLY A 146 -1.54 -2.98 -6.18
C GLY A 146 -2.01 -2.31 -4.88
N SER A 147 -2.35 -3.14 -3.88
CA SER A 147 -2.87 -2.71 -2.58
C SER A 147 -1.82 -1.92 -1.80
N CYS A 148 -2.27 -0.95 -1.02
CA CYS A 148 -1.46 -0.27 -0.03
C CYS A 148 -1.93 -0.65 1.38
N THR A 149 -1.08 -0.41 2.38
CA THR A 149 -1.40 -0.59 3.79
C THR A 149 -0.52 0.36 4.59
N ASP A 150 -1.00 0.78 5.75
CA ASP A 150 -0.24 1.58 6.71
C ASP A 150 0.57 0.73 7.71
N ASN A 151 0.59 -0.59 7.52
CA ASN A 151 1.47 -1.50 8.25
C ASN A 151 2.94 -1.22 7.92
N LEU A 152 3.77 -0.97 8.94
CA LEU A 152 5.16 -0.57 8.72
C LEU A 152 6.05 -1.66 8.10
N ILE A 153 5.72 -2.95 8.22
CA ILE A 153 6.48 -4.01 7.53
C ILE A 153 6.28 -3.90 6.02
N SER A 154 5.05 -3.66 5.57
CA SER A 154 4.74 -3.42 4.16
C SER A 154 5.35 -2.13 3.64
N VAL A 155 5.31 -1.06 4.44
CA VAL A 155 5.96 0.23 4.09
C VAL A 155 7.48 0.04 3.96
N LEU A 156 8.11 -0.66 4.90
CA LEU A 156 9.54 -1.03 4.82
C LEU A 156 9.84 -1.78 3.53
N PHE A 157 9.08 -2.84 3.27
CA PHE A 157 9.26 -3.67 2.08
C PHE A 157 9.14 -2.84 0.81
N ASP A 158 8.10 -2.01 0.67
CA ASP A 158 7.93 -1.15 -0.49
C ASP A 158 9.09 -0.18 -0.70
N LEU A 159 9.53 0.53 0.34
CA LEU A 159 10.58 1.53 0.21
C LEU A 159 11.93 0.91 -0.18
N GLU A 160 12.28 -0.24 0.41
CA GLU A 160 13.51 -0.95 0.05
C GLU A 160 13.45 -1.59 -1.34
N GLN A 161 12.28 -2.06 -1.76
CA GLN A 161 12.10 -2.57 -3.12
C GLN A 161 12.12 -1.44 -4.16
N PHE A 162 11.55 -0.27 -3.87
CA PHE A 162 11.50 0.83 -4.82
C PHE A 162 12.88 1.23 -5.34
N LEU A 163 13.88 1.24 -4.46
CA LEU A 163 15.28 1.54 -4.81
C LEU A 163 15.91 0.55 -5.81
N LYS A 164 15.29 -0.63 -5.99
CA LYS A 164 15.74 -1.69 -6.91
C LYS A 164 14.90 -1.74 -8.19
N PHE A 165 13.81 -0.99 -8.25
CA PHE A 165 12.91 -1.02 -9.39
C PHE A 165 13.47 -0.20 -10.54
N PRO A 166 13.23 -0.62 -11.80
CA PRO A 166 13.52 0.22 -12.94
C PRO A 166 12.76 1.54 -12.84
N VAL A 167 13.47 2.64 -13.11
CA VAL A 167 12.85 3.96 -13.30
C VAL A 167 11.89 3.88 -14.47
N VAL A 168 10.72 4.52 -14.32
CA VAL A 168 9.66 4.57 -15.31
C VAL A 168 9.19 6.02 -15.47
N GLU A 169 8.72 6.35 -16.66
CA GLU A 169 8.19 7.67 -16.97
C GLU A 169 6.73 7.54 -17.41
N PRO A 170 5.81 8.37 -16.89
CA PRO A 170 4.42 8.36 -17.33
C PRO A 170 4.27 8.84 -18.77
N SER A 171 3.32 8.25 -19.48
CA SER A 171 2.86 8.70 -20.79
C SER A 171 1.74 9.74 -20.69
N ASP A 172 1.42 10.41 -21.79
CA ASP A 172 0.27 11.31 -21.88
C ASP A 172 -1.05 10.61 -21.52
N GLU A 173 -1.19 9.33 -21.87
CA GLU A 173 -2.36 8.52 -21.52
C GLU A 173 -2.50 8.33 -20.02
N ASP A 174 -1.39 8.17 -19.30
CA ASP A 174 -1.44 8.05 -17.84
C ASP A 174 -1.93 9.34 -17.18
N TYR A 175 -1.51 10.51 -17.70
CA TYR A 175 -2.00 11.80 -17.24
C TYR A 175 -3.47 12.04 -17.61
N ASN A 176 -3.92 11.57 -18.78
CA ASN A 176 -5.34 11.61 -19.14
C ASN A 176 -6.19 10.83 -18.15
N ILE A 177 -5.79 9.60 -17.80
CA ILE A 177 -6.46 8.78 -16.78
C ILE A 177 -6.45 9.47 -15.42
N LEU A 178 -5.32 10.06 -15.01
CA LEU A 178 -5.21 10.80 -13.74
C LEU A 178 -6.19 11.99 -13.68
N ASN A 179 -6.33 12.74 -14.77
CA ASN A 179 -7.26 13.87 -14.87
C ASN A 179 -8.73 13.41 -14.90
N GLU A 180 -9.02 12.27 -15.55
CA GLU A 180 -10.36 11.68 -15.50
C GLU A 180 -10.72 11.22 -14.09
N LEU A 181 -9.78 10.58 -13.38
CA LEU A 181 -9.94 10.23 -11.97
C LEU A 181 -10.26 11.44 -11.11
N LYS A 182 -9.51 12.55 -11.27
CA LYS A 182 -9.79 13.82 -10.59
C LYS A 182 -11.23 14.28 -10.83
N THR A 183 -11.62 14.32 -12.09
CA THR A 183 -12.95 14.78 -12.53
C THR A 183 -14.06 13.92 -11.92
N ILE A 184 -13.89 12.59 -11.89
CA ILE A 184 -14.86 11.67 -11.28
C ILE A 184 -15.01 11.93 -9.78
N ILE A 185 -13.91 12.21 -9.07
CA ILE A 185 -13.95 12.52 -7.62
C ILE A 185 -14.62 13.89 -7.38
N GLU A 186 -14.26 14.92 -8.15
CA GLU A 186 -14.81 16.28 -8.00
C GLU A 186 -16.31 16.36 -8.34
N THR A 187 -16.82 15.43 -9.16
CA THR A 187 -18.23 15.39 -9.58
C THR A 187 -19.05 14.32 -8.85
N ALA A 188 -18.48 13.68 -7.84
CA ALA A 188 -19.19 12.72 -6.99
C ALA A 188 -20.40 13.38 -6.31
N GLN A 189 -21.48 12.62 -6.12
CA GLN A 189 -22.66 13.14 -5.43
C GLN A 189 -22.34 13.37 -3.95
N PRO A 190 -22.94 14.38 -3.28
CA PRO A 190 -22.58 14.74 -1.91
C PRO A 190 -22.54 13.56 -0.91
N ASN A 191 -23.46 12.60 -1.07
CA ASN A 191 -23.60 11.42 -0.20
C ASN A 191 -22.88 10.17 -0.73
N ASP A 192 -22.18 10.25 -1.87
CA ASP A 192 -21.39 9.12 -2.38
C ASP A 192 -20.31 8.77 -1.37
N ARG A 193 -20.12 7.47 -1.15
CA ARG A 193 -19.02 6.93 -0.34
C ARG A 193 -18.03 6.23 -1.25
N ILE A 194 -16.95 5.72 -0.66
CA ILE A 194 -15.92 4.96 -1.35
C ILE A 194 -16.49 3.81 -2.18
N VAL A 195 -17.55 3.13 -1.72
CA VAL A 195 -18.22 2.07 -2.49
C VAL A 195 -18.79 2.58 -3.81
N GLN A 196 -19.41 3.77 -3.83
CA GLN A 196 -19.93 4.42 -5.03
C GLN A 196 -18.80 4.94 -5.91
N LEU A 197 -17.83 5.65 -5.32
CA LEU A 197 -16.67 6.18 -6.03
C LEU A 197 -15.87 5.06 -6.72
N LYS A 198 -15.67 3.93 -6.02
CA LYS A 198 -15.04 2.72 -6.57
C LYS A 198 -15.75 2.21 -7.82
N LYS A 199 -17.08 2.30 -7.89
CA LYS A 199 -17.82 1.96 -9.12
C LYS A 199 -17.62 3.01 -10.21
N SER A 200 -17.68 4.30 -9.86
CA SER A 200 -17.52 5.40 -10.81
C SER A 200 -16.16 5.41 -11.50
N ILE A 201 -15.05 5.20 -10.77
CA ILE A 201 -13.70 5.24 -11.36
C ILE A 201 -13.41 4.06 -12.31
N SER A 202 -14.25 3.01 -12.35
CA SER A 202 -14.12 1.94 -13.35
C SER A 202 -14.22 2.42 -14.80
N LYS A 203 -14.76 3.63 -15.02
CA LYS A 203 -14.86 4.28 -16.33
C LYS A 203 -13.51 4.84 -16.81
N ALA A 204 -12.67 5.28 -15.88
CA ALA A 204 -11.39 5.91 -16.18
C ALA A 204 -10.26 4.91 -16.48
N LEU A 205 -10.30 3.71 -15.88
CA LEU A 205 -9.26 2.71 -16.10
C LEU A 205 -9.77 1.27 -15.97
N LYS A 206 -9.20 0.40 -16.81
CA LYS A 206 -9.42 -1.05 -16.73
C LYS A 206 -8.90 -1.57 -15.39
N SER A 207 -9.82 -2.11 -14.59
CA SER A 207 -9.51 -2.54 -13.23
C SER A 207 -10.56 -3.52 -12.69
N ASN A 208 -10.20 -4.26 -11.63
CA ASN A 208 -11.17 -4.97 -10.79
C ASN A 208 -11.49 -4.17 -9.51
N ASP A 209 -12.38 -4.71 -8.68
CA ASP A 209 -12.82 -4.06 -7.45
C ASP A 209 -11.67 -3.77 -6.46
N ASP A 210 -10.76 -4.72 -6.27
CA ASP A 210 -9.64 -4.61 -5.32
C ASP A 210 -8.60 -3.59 -5.82
N GLU A 211 -8.31 -3.59 -7.13
CA GLU A 211 -7.40 -2.64 -7.77
C GLU A 211 -7.89 -1.19 -7.61
N ARG A 212 -9.22 -0.97 -7.69
CA ARG A 212 -9.83 0.34 -7.48
C ARG A 212 -9.84 0.74 -6.02
N LEU A 213 -10.07 -0.20 -5.11
CA LEU A 213 -9.99 0.06 -3.68
C LEU A 213 -8.58 0.50 -3.29
N GLY A 214 -7.55 -0.24 -3.70
CA GLY A 214 -6.15 0.11 -3.42
C GLY A 214 -5.77 1.50 -3.95
N LEU A 215 -6.25 1.88 -5.14
CA LEU A 215 -6.04 3.22 -5.70
C LEU A 215 -6.66 4.31 -4.81
N LEU A 216 -7.91 4.13 -4.36
CA LEU A 216 -8.58 5.09 -3.48
C LEU A 216 -7.96 5.14 -2.07
N GLU A 217 -7.43 4.02 -1.60
CA GLU A 217 -6.69 3.96 -0.33
C GLU A 217 -5.38 4.75 -0.41
N ILE A 218 -4.65 4.64 -1.52
CA ILE A 218 -3.46 5.48 -1.77
C ILE A 218 -3.85 6.95 -1.73
N PHE A 219 -4.94 7.36 -2.39
CA PHE A 219 -5.41 8.74 -2.37
C PHE A 219 -5.78 9.23 -0.97
N GLY A 220 -6.36 8.40 -0.11
CA GLY A 220 -6.58 8.80 1.28
C GLY A 220 -5.29 8.92 2.06
N VAL A 221 -4.38 7.94 1.95
CA VAL A 221 -3.08 7.96 2.65
C VAL A 221 -2.26 9.20 2.29
N ILE A 222 -2.26 9.62 1.02
CA ILE A 222 -1.53 10.81 0.58
C ILE A 222 -2.29 12.13 0.77
N GLY A 223 -3.46 12.08 1.42
CA GLY A 223 -4.22 13.27 1.83
C GLY A 223 -5.11 13.87 0.75
N ILE A 224 -5.39 13.16 -0.35
CA ILE A 224 -6.32 13.63 -1.39
C ILE A 224 -7.78 13.36 -1.02
N LEU A 225 -8.07 12.23 -0.37
CA LEU A 225 -9.42 11.83 0.04
C LEU A 225 -9.52 11.78 1.57
N HIS A 226 -10.18 12.78 2.15
CA HIS A 226 -10.46 12.84 3.59
C HIS A 226 -11.78 13.56 3.87
N ASP A 227 -12.19 13.59 5.14
CA ASP A 227 -13.18 14.55 5.66
C ASP A 227 -12.46 15.67 6.43
N ASP A 228 -13.19 16.58 7.08
CA ASP A 228 -12.59 17.69 7.82
C ASP A 228 -11.83 17.29 9.11
N LYS A 229 -11.73 15.99 9.43
CA LYS A 229 -11.22 15.50 10.72
C LYS A 229 -10.17 14.39 10.59
N HIS A 230 -10.32 13.51 9.62
CA HIS A 230 -9.57 12.27 9.47
C HIS A 230 -8.66 12.37 8.26
N PHE A 231 -7.48 12.94 8.47
CA PHE A 231 -6.49 13.16 7.43
C PHE A 231 -5.56 11.97 7.24
N GLY A 232 -4.94 11.90 6.06
CA GLY A 232 -3.86 10.96 5.78
C GLY A 232 -2.52 11.37 6.40
N TYR A 233 -1.45 10.86 5.82
CA TYR A 233 -0.09 10.95 6.35
C TYR A 233 0.74 12.09 5.74
N ALA A 234 0.14 12.92 4.89
CA ALA A 234 0.84 13.93 4.10
C ALA A 234 1.44 15.06 4.97
N ASP A 235 0.70 15.52 5.99
CA ASP A 235 1.12 16.63 6.84
C ASP A 235 1.78 16.17 8.15
N LYS A 236 1.26 15.09 8.72
CA LYS A 236 1.78 14.49 9.96
C LYS A 236 1.59 12.98 9.94
N TYR A 237 2.41 12.29 10.72
CA TYR A 237 2.20 10.86 10.95
C TYR A 237 0.94 10.66 11.80
N VAL A 238 0.05 9.76 11.36
CA VAL A 238 -1.17 9.42 12.09
C VAL A 238 -0.89 8.26 13.03
N THR A 239 -0.98 8.51 14.33
CA THR A 239 -0.69 7.48 15.34
C THR A 239 -1.81 6.44 15.44
N TYR A 240 -1.51 5.26 15.97
CA TYR A 240 -2.48 4.16 16.06
C TYR A 240 -3.84 4.56 16.69
N PRO A 241 -3.90 5.30 17.81
CA PRO A 241 -5.16 5.76 18.40
C PRO A 241 -5.97 6.70 17.51
N GLU A 242 -5.34 7.44 16.59
CA GLU A 242 -6.01 8.36 15.67
C GLU A 242 -6.66 7.63 14.48
N ARG A 243 -6.24 6.40 14.18
CA ARG A 243 -6.73 5.58 13.05
C ARG A 243 -8.07 4.93 13.36
N VAL A 244 -9.05 5.76 13.73
CA VAL A 244 -10.35 5.29 14.20
C VAL A 244 -11.16 4.64 13.07
N HIS A 245 -11.80 3.52 13.42
CA HIS A 245 -12.74 2.84 12.54
C HIS A 245 -14.16 3.41 12.71
N ARG A 246 -14.88 3.54 11.60
CA ARG A 246 -16.33 3.76 11.63
C ARG A 246 -17.01 2.59 12.36
N PRO A 247 -18.00 2.85 13.24
CA PRO A 247 -18.77 1.80 13.92
C PRO A 247 -19.82 1.18 12.97
N ILE A 248 -19.39 0.80 11.77
CA ILE A 248 -20.22 0.23 10.72
C ILE A 248 -19.72 -1.18 10.43
N ARG A 249 -20.64 -2.13 10.38
CA ARG A 249 -20.34 -3.52 10.05
C ARG A 249 -19.99 -3.62 8.55
N ASN A 250 -18.94 -4.39 8.23
CA ASN A 250 -18.49 -4.69 6.87
C ASN A 250 -17.98 -3.45 6.07
N ASP A 251 -17.16 -2.61 6.70
CA ASP A 251 -16.41 -1.55 6.01
C ASP A 251 -14.96 -1.98 5.79
N ASP A 252 -14.70 -2.54 4.60
CA ASP A 252 -13.40 -3.08 4.19
C ASP A 252 -12.43 -1.99 3.67
N VAL A 253 -12.79 -0.70 3.77
CA VAL A 253 -11.95 0.41 3.33
C VAL A 253 -11.04 0.85 4.47
N ASN A 254 -9.73 0.96 4.29
CA ASN A 254 -8.83 1.36 5.36
C ASN A 254 -8.93 2.86 5.73
N TYR A 255 -8.37 3.20 6.90
CA TYR A 255 -8.15 4.60 7.29
C TYR A 255 -7.11 5.24 6.33
N PRO A 256 -7.25 6.53 5.95
CA PRO A 256 -8.35 7.44 6.27
C PRO A 256 -9.52 7.36 5.28
N THR A 257 -9.31 6.72 4.12
CA THR A 257 -10.20 6.75 2.95
C THR A 257 -11.66 6.44 3.29
N ARG A 258 -11.91 5.55 4.26
CA ARG A 258 -13.26 5.24 4.75
C ARG A 258 -14.07 6.47 5.18
N TRP A 259 -13.42 7.55 5.62
CA TRP A 259 -14.07 8.76 6.12
C TRP A 259 -14.57 9.70 5.02
N TRP A 260 -14.05 9.56 3.80
CA TRP A 260 -14.44 10.39 2.68
C TRP A 260 -15.92 10.21 2.27
N GLN A 261 -16.49 11.30 1.77
CA GLN A 261 -17.81 11.39 1.14
C GLN A 261 -17.72 12.39 -0.03
N GLY A 262 -18.57 12.26 -1.04
CA GLY A 262 -18.51 13.08 -2.24
C GLY A 262 -18.58 14.59 -2.00
N GLN A 263 -19.24 15.03 -0.93
CA GLN A 263 -19.26 16.45 -0.55
C GLN A 263 -17.88 17.05 -0.27
N PHE A 264 -16.88 16.24 0.10
CA PHE A 264 -15.51 16.68 0.36
C PHE A 264 -14.67 16.76 -0.92
N GLY A 265 -15.03 16.02 -1.97
CA GLY A 265 -14.35 16.07 -3.26
C GLY A 265 -12.85 15.72 -3.17
N VAL A 266 -12.03 16.51 -3.85
CA VAL A 266 -10.57 16.41 -3.88
C VAL A 266 -9.96 17.52 -3.04
N ASP A 267 -9.01 17.19 -2.15
CA ASP A 267 -8.11 18.20 -1.61
C ASP A 267 -7.18 18.71 -2.73
N ARG A 268 -7.42 19.95 -3.15
CA ARG A 268 -6.70 20.56 -4.27
C ARG A 268 -5.25 20.87 -3.94
N GLU A 269 -4.95 21.23 -2.69
CA GLU A 269 -3.58 21.52 -2.27
C GLU A 269 -2.74 20.23 -2.33
N LYS A 270 -3.27 19.12 -1.79
CA LYS A 270 -2.58 17.82 -1.86
C LYS A 270 -2.52 17.30 -3.28
N TRP A 271 -3.57 17.45 -4.06
CA TRP A 271 -3.54 17.11 -5.48
C TRP A 271 -2.40 17.83 -6.21
N ASP A 272 -2.29 19.15 -6.04
CA ASP A 272 -1.26 19.95 -6.71
C ASP A 272 0.15 19.63 -6.20
N TYR A 273 0.29 19.41 -4.88
CA TYR A 273 1.55 18.99 -4.26
C TYR A 273 2.13 17.71 -4.89
N TRP A 274 1.27 16.72 -5.14
CA TRP A 274 1.67 15.43 -5.69
C TRP A 274 1.81 15.45 -7.21
N PHE A 275 0.88 16.11 -7.93
CA PHE A 275 0.73 15.87 -9.37
C PHE A 275 0.98 17.07 -10.29
N ASN A 276 1.09 18.30 -9.76
CA ASN A 276 1.25 19.50 -10.59
C ASN A 276 2.59 20.25 -10.41
N ASN A 277 3.39 19.89 -9.41
CA ASN A 277 4.70 20.52 -9.19
C ASN A 277 5.80 19.86 -10.04
N LYS A 278 6.00 20.39 -11.26
CA LYS A 278 7.26 20.24 -12.01
C LYS A 278 8.22 21.38 -11.67
#